data_AF-A0AA39V0R9-F1
#
_entry.id   AF-A0AA39V0R9-F1
#
_cell.length_a   1.000
_cell.length_b   1.000
_cell.length_c   1.000
_cell.angle_alpha   90.00
_cell.angle_beta   90.00
_cell.angle_gamma   90.00
#
_symmetry.space_group_name_H-M   'P 1'
#
loop_
_entity.id
_entity.type
_entity.pdbx_description
1 polymer ?
#
loop_
_entity_poly.entity_id
_entity_poly.type
_entity_poly.pdbx_seq_one_letter_code
_entity_poly.pdbx_strand_id
1 'polypeptide(L)'
;MATSPELCPVIISLRVDRLQPPVFFAASWTQWKLETLGYSFQRSPTGDRVFIFWKHTFVEPGEHLFIFSKRQKWFVDADGFLAKDEFGRTCNLVRVRKPNKNTLSEAGVPDGDEIVDDTNDTCGWVDTAVPLCVRSLRSGA
;
A
#
# COMPACT_ATOMS: atom_id res chain seq x y z
N MET A 1 -11.58 9.13 30.76
CA MET A 1 -12.41 8.92 29.55
C MET A 1 -11.51 8.31 28.49
N ALA A 2 -11.80 7.11 27.99
CA ALA A 2 -11.02 6.53 26.91
C ALA A 2 -11.36 7.26 25.61
N THR A 3 -10.39 7.94 25.00
CA THR A 3 -10.54 8.48 23.66
C THR A 3 -10.63 7.30 22.69
N SER A 4 -11.69 7.24 21.89
CA SER A 4 -11.81 6.27 20.79
C SER A 4 -10.54 6.31 19.94
N PRO A 5 -9.97 5.16 19.53
CA PRO A 5 -8.80 5.16 18.68
C PRO A 5 -9.11 5.90 17.38
N GLU A 6 -8.23 6.83 17.02
CA GLU A 6 -8.32 7.60 15.78
C GLU A 6 -7.86 6.70 14.64
N LEU A 7 -8.77 6.36 13.72
CA LEU A 7 -8.47 5.52 12.58
C LEU A 7 -8.00 6.36 11.39
N CYS A 8 -6.98 5.89 10.69
CA CYS A 8 -6.39 6.54 9.52
C CYS A 8 -6.81 5.80 8.24
N PRO A 9 -7.20 6.49 7.17
CA PRO A 9 -7.49 5.86 5.89
C PRO A 9 -6.20 5.31 5.26
N VAL A 10 -6.25 4.05 4.81
CA VAL A 10 -5.14 3.34 4.17
C VAL A 10 -5.63 2.68 2.88
N ILE A 11 -4.81 2.76 1.83
CA ILE A 11 -5.02 2.02 0.59
C ILE A 11 -3.90 0.98 0.47
N ILE A 12 -4.29 -0.29 0.48
CA ILE A 12 -3.39 -1.39 0.13
C ILE A 12 -3.60 -1.66 -1.35
N SER A 13 -2.53 -1.67 -2.14
CA SER A 13 -2.57 -2.01 -3.55
C SER A 13 -1.49 -3.03 -3.91
N LEU A 14 -1.81 -3.87 -4.89
CA LEU A 14 -0.93 -4.91 -5.40
C LEU A 14 -1.05 -4.94 -6.92
N ARG A 15 0.05 -4.72 -7.63
CA ARG A 15 0.10 -4.79 -9.09
C ARG A 15 0.90 -6.00 -9.51
N VAL A 16 0.23 -7.00 -10.09
CA VAL A 16 0.88 -8.26 -10.46
C VAL A 16 0.46 -8.69 -11.86
N ASP A 17 1.46 -9.08 -12.64
CA ASP A 17 1.25 -9.62 -13.97
C ASP A 17 0.74 -11.06 -13.87
N ARG A 18 -0.22 -11.44 -14.72
CA ARG A 18 -0.74 -12.82 -14.82
C ARG A 18 -1.45 -13.38 -13.56
N LEU A 19 -1.61 -12.59 -12.50
CA LEU A 19 -2.40 -12.99 -11.33
C LEU A 19 -3.87 -12.60 -11.55
N GLN A 20 -4.73 -13.60 -11.76
CA GLN A 20 -6.17 -13.36 -11.94
C GLN A 20 -6.90 -13.22 -10.59
N PRO A 21 -8.01 -12.46 -10.51
CA PRO A 21 -8.92 -12.47 -9.36
C PRO A 21 -9.57 -13.84 -9.11
N PRO A 22 -10.13 -14.11 -7.91
CA PRO A 22 -10.03 -13.28 -6.71
C PRO A 22 -8.66 -13.40 -6.05
N VAL A 23 -8.18 -12.31 -5.47
CA VAL A 23 -7.02 -12.27 -4.56
C VAL A 23 -7.54 -11.80 -3.22
N PHE A 24 -7.00 -12.40 -2.16
CA PHE A 24 -7.38 -12.09 -0.79
C PHE A 24 -6.21 -11.42 -0.07
N PHE A 25 -6.53 -10.69 0.98
CA PHE A 25 -5.55 -10.18 1.94
C PHE A 25 -5.95 -10.59 3.36
N ALA A 26 -4.97 -10.71 4.24
CA ALA A 26 -5.16 -10.85 5.67
C ALA A 26 -4.13 -9.96 6.38
N ALA A 27 -4.50 -9.38 7.51
CA ALA A 27 -3.63 -8.46 8.23
C ALA A 27 -3.80 -8.55 9.74
N SER A 28 -2.84 -7.98 10.49
CA SER A 28 -2.91 -7.88 11.95
C SER A 28 -4.21 -7.22 12.41
N TRP A 29 -4.62 -6.12 11.77
CA TRP A 29 -5.86 -5.40 12.11
C TRP A 29 -7.15 -6.14 11.72
N THR A 30 -7.08 -7.10 10.78
CA THR A 30 -8.22 -7.98 10.46
C THR A 30 -8.25 -9.24 11.32
N GLN A 31 -7.36 -9.34 12.32
CA GLN A 31 -7.12 -10.57 13.08
C GLN A 31 -6.83 -11.76 12.15
N TRP A 32 -6.09 -11.49 11.07
CA TRP A 32 -5.73 -12.44 10.02
C TRP A 32 -6.92 -13.09 9.30
N LYS A 33 -8.12 -12.50 9.38
CA LYS A 33 -9.26 -12.93 8.56
C LYS A 33 -9.02 -12.55 7.11
N LEU A 34 -9.34 -13.48 6.21
CA LEU A 34 -9.25 -13.28 4.76
C LEU A 34 -10.35 -12.32 4.29
N GLU A 35 -9.93 -11.31 3.56
CA GLU A 35 -10.81 -10.35 2.92
C GLU A 35 -10.49 -10.27 1.42
N THR A 36 -11.52 -10.14 0.59
CA THR A 36 -11.36 -10.05 -0.87
C THR A 36 -10.87 -8.65 -1.27
N LEU A 37 -9.90 -8.59 -2.18
CA LEU A 37 -9.46 -7.35 -2.81
C LEU A 37 -10.36 -6.97 -3.98
N GLY A 38 -10.63 -5.67 -4.14
CA GLY A 38 -11.11 -5.09 -5.39
C GLY A 38 -10.04 -5.19 -6.47
N TYR A 39 -10.42 -5.09 -7.75
CA TYR A 39 -9.45 -5.17 -8.85
C TYR A 39 -9.90 -4.42 -10.11
N SER A 40 -8.91 -4.02 -10.91
CA SER A 40 -9.01 -3.58 -12.30
C SER A 40 -7.93 -4.28 -13.10
N PHE A 41 -8.01 -4.17 -14.42
CA PHE A 41 -6.94 -4.64 -15.28
C PHE A 41 -6.60 -3.57 -16.32
N GLN A 42 -5.34 -3.57 -16.73
CA GLN A 42 -4.84 -2.81 -17.86
C GLN A 42 -4.18 -3.79 -18.83
N ARG A 43 -4.21 -3.47 -20.13
CA ARG A 43 -3.41 -4.22 -21.11
C ARG A 43 -2.01 -3.61 -21.15
N SER A 44 -0.99 -4.45 -20.99
CA SER A 44 0.39 -4.07 -21.24
C SER A 44 0.63 -3.86 -22.74
N PRO A 45 1.75 -3.21 -23.13
CA PRO A 45 2.13 -3.08 -24.54
C PRO A 45 2.29 -4.41 -25.28
N THR A 46 2.61 -5.49 -24.55
CA THR A 46 2.73 -6.85 -25.10
C THR A 46 1.39 -7.57 -25.23
N GLY A 47 0.27 -6.93 -24.84
CA GLY A 47 -1.08 -7.50 -24.87
C GLY A 47 -1.45 -8.31 -23.62
N ASP A 48 -0.49 -8.58 -22.74
CA ASP A 48 -0.72 -9.27 -21.46
C ASP A 48 -1.56 -8.42 -20.51
N ARG A 49 -2.43 -9.05 -19.72
CA ARG A 49 -3.23 -8.37 -18.69
C ARG A 49 -2.40 -8.15 -17.42
N VAL A 50 -2.30 -6.90 -17.02
CA VAL A 50 -1.74 -6.46 -15.75
C VAL A 50 -2.92 -6.21 -14.81
N PHE A 51 -3.00 -6.96 -13.71
CA PHE A 51 -4.05 -6.76 -12.73
C PHE A 51 -3.56 -5.84 -11.61
N ILE A 52 -4.42 -4.90 -11.23
CA ILE A 52 -4.20 -4.01 -10.09
C ILE A 52 -5.28 -4.36 -9.07
N PHE A 53 -4.87 -4.86 -7.92
CA PHE A 53 -5.73 -5.19 -6.79
C PHE A 53 -5.65 -4.07 -5.75
N TRP A 54 -6.76 -3.78 -5.05
CA TRP A 54 -6.75 -2.78 -3.98
C TRP A 54 -7.78 -3.04 -2.88
N LYS A 55 -7.54 -2.42 -1.73
CA LYS A 55 -8.46 -2.32 -0.60
C LYS A 55 -8.31 -0.95 0.06
N HIS A 56 -9.45 -0.27 0.23
CA HIS A 56 -9.57 0.87 1.14
C HIS A 56 -9.96 0.34 2.51
N THR A 57 -9.25 0.78 3.55
CA THR A 57 -9.55 0.42 4.93
C THR A 57 -9.16 1.55 5.88
N PHE A 58 -9.56 1.44 7.14
CA PHE A 58 -9.23 2.35 8.22
C PHE A 58 -8.44 1.58 9.27
N VAL A 59 -7.26 2.07 9.61
CA VAL A 59 -6.29 1.38 10.48
C VAL A 59 -5.78 2.33 11.54
N GLU A 60 -5.57 1.83 12.75
CA GLU A 60 -4.92 2.60 13.82
C GLU A 60 -3.48 2.98 13.43
N PRO A 61 -3.00 4.16 13.85
CA PRO A 61 -1.59 4.51 13.75
C PRO A 61 -0.69 3.46 14.38
N GLY A 62 0.42 3.13 13.71
CA GLY A 62 1.36 2.12 14.17
C GLY A 62 1.93 1.28 13.03
N GLU A 63 2.68 0.26 13.42
CA GLU A 63 3.19 -0.75 12.52
C GLU A 63 2.18 -1.90 12.41
N HIS A 64 1.89 -2.32 11.18
CA HIS A 64 0.97 -3.42 10.92
C HIS A 64 1.51 -4.37 9.87
N LEU A 65 1.21 -5.65 10.07
CA LEU A 65 1.62 -6.70 9.15
C LEU A 65 0.44 -7.16 8.30
N PHE A 66 0.69 -7.47 7.03
CA PHE A 66 -0.30 -8.03 6.13
C PHE A 66 0.33 -9.01 5.14
N ILE A 67 -0.50 -9.84 4.54
CA ILE A 67 -0.10 -10.86 3.56
C ILE A 67 -1.22 -11.09 2.55
N PHE A 68 -0.85 -11.50 1.33
CA PHE A 68 -1.80 -11.82 0.28
C PHE A 68 -1.99 -13.33 0.15
N SER A 69 -3.15 -13.72 -0.39
CA SER A 69 -3.47 -15.12 -0.65
C SER A 69 -4.19 -15.30 -1.97
N LYS A 70 -3.81 -16.35 -2.71
CA LYS A 70 -4.50 -16.83 -3.90
C LYS A 70 -4.68 -18.33 -3.79
N ARG A 71 -5.93 -18.79 -3.76
CA ARG A 71 -6.25 -20.24 -3.63
C ARG A 71 -5.47 -20.90 -2.49
N GLN A 72 -5.49 -20.27 -1.31
CA GLN A 72 -4.78 -20.71 -0.10
C GLN A 72 -3.24 -20.72 -0.18
N LYS A 73 -2.65 -20.23 -1.28
CA LYS A 73 -1.22 -19.95 -1.35
C LYS A 73 -0.95 -18.53 -0.89
N TRP A 74 -0.13 -18.41 0.13
CA TRP A 74 0.28 -17.14 0.73
C TRP A 74 1.49 -16.57 0.00
N PHE A 75 1.49 -15.26 -0.21
CA PHE A 75 2.60 -14.54 -0.84
C PHE A 75 2.65 -13.10 -0.34
N VAL A 76 3.81 -12.48 -0.49
CA VAL A 76 4.06 -11.08 -0.16
C VAL A 76 4.28 -10.28 -1.44
N ASP A 77 4.05 -8.98 -1.37
CA ASP A 77 4.58 -8.04 -2.34
C ASP A 77 6.08 -7.89 -2.09
N ALA A 78 6.92 -8.37 -3.02
CA ALA A 78 8.36 -8.37 -2.87
C ALA A 78 8.97 -6.96 -2.89
N ASP A 79 8.27 -5.99 -3.46
CA ASP A 79 8.74 -4.62 -3.56
C ASP A 79 8.32 -3.76 -2.35
N GLY A 80 7.42 -4.28 -1.51
CA GLY A 80 7.00 -3.64 -0.27
C GLY A 80 8.00 -3.84 0.87
N PHE A 81 7.83 -3.08 1.95
CA PHE A 81 8.57 -3.36 3.18
C PHE A 81 8.17 -4.73 3.73
N LEU A 82 9.16 -5.52 4.12
CA LEU A 82 8.97 -6.85 4.68
C LEU A 82 9.42 -6.89 6.13
N ALA A 83 8.70 -7.65 6.95
CA ALA A 83 9.05 -7.94 8.33
C ALA A 83 8.66 -9.38 8.69
N LYS A 84 9.23 -9.91 9.77
CA LYS A 84 8.83 -11.21 10.32
C LYS A 84 7.80 -11.02 11.42
N ASP A 85 6.77 -11.86 11.43
CA ASP A 85 5.84 -11.94 12.55
C ASP A 85 6.42 -12.73 13.74
N GLU A 86 5.64 -12.87 14.81
CA GLU A 86 6.02 -13.61 16.02
C GLU A 86 6.32 -15.11 15.78
N PHE A 87 5.86 -15.67 14.67
CA PHE A 87 6.10 -17.05 14.25
C PHE A 87 7.24 -17.17 13.23
N GLY A 88 7.92 -16.06 12.92
CA GLY A 88 9.01 -16.00 11.95
C GLY A 88 8.56 -16.01 10.48
N ARG A 89 7.27 -15.85 10.19
CA ARG A 89 6.72 -15.77 8.82
C ARG A 89 6.98 -14.39 8.24
N THR A 90 7.40 -14.34 6.99
CA THR A 90 7.59 -13.07 6.25
C THR A 90 6.23 -12.50 5.84
N CYS A 91 5.98 -11.25 6.22
CA CYS A 91 4.80 -10.48 5.87
C CYS A 91 5.20 -9.13 5.29
N ASN A 92 4.28 -8.48 4.58
CA ASN A 92 4.41 -7.07 4.26
C ASN A 92 4.16 -6.21 5.49
N LEU A 93 4.88 -5.10 5.62
CA LEU A 93 4.80 -4.13 6.70
C LEU A 93 4.23 -2.81 6.16
N VAL A 94 3.25 -2.25 6.85
CA VAL A 94 2.77 -0.87 6.63
C VAL A 94 2.94 -0.07 7.92
N ARG A 95 3.39 1.18 7.79
CA ARG A 95 3.55 2.13 8.89
C ARG A 95 2.52 3.25 8.74
N VAL A 96 1.51 3.22 9.60
CA VAL A 96 0.41 4.19 9.59
C VAL A 96 0.72 5.31 10.57
N ARG A 97 0.69 6.55 10.10
CA ARG A 97 0.93 7.74 10.94
C ARG A 97 -0.39 8.41 11.29
N LYS A 98 -0.42 9.06 12.46
CA LYS A 98 -1.52 9.98 12.78
C LYS A 98 -1.51 11.14 11.79
N PRO A 99 -2.67 11.56 11.27
CA PRO A 99 -2.75 12.78 10.48
C PRO A 99 -2.31 13.95 11.36
N ASN A 100 -1.26 14.66 10.95
CA ASN A 100 -0.85 15.88 11.64
C ASN A 100 -1.89 16.97 11.35
N LYS A 101 -2.44 17.59 12.40
CA LYS A 101 -3.43 18.67 12.28
C LYS A 101 -2.89 19.94 11.58
N ASN A 102 -1.58 20.02 11.34
CA ASN A 102 -0.93 21.22 10.80
C ASN A 102 -0.80 21.25 9.27
N THR A 103 -1.17 20.18 8.54
CA THR A 103 -0.99 20.14 7.07
C THR A 103 -2.18 20.69 6.28
N LEU A 104 -3.24 21.19 6.93
CA LEU A 104 -4.42 21.77 6.27
C LEU A 104 -4.34 23.30 6.09
N SER A 105 -3.28 23.97 6.55
CA SER A 105 -3.11 25.43 6.44
C SER A 105 -2.12 25.90 5.38
N GLU A 106 -1.42 25.00 4.68
CA GLU A 106 -0.41 25.37 3.66
C GLU A 106 -0.75 24.91 2.24
N ALA A 107 -2.04 24.76 1.92
CA ALA A 107 -2.48 24.89 0.53
C ALA A 107 -2.58 26.39 0.18
N GLY A 108 -1.46 27.09 0.28
CA GLY A 108 -1.28 28.38 -0.36
C GLY A 108 -1.35 28.18 -1.87
N VAL A 109 -2.23 28.91 -2.53
CA VAL A 109 -2.22 29.05 -3.98
C VAL A 109 -0.85 29.65 -4.35
N PRO A 110 -0.01 28.99 -5.15
CA PRO A 110 1.23 29.62 -5.59
C PRO A 110 0.87 30.69 -6.64
N ASP A 111 0.96 31.95 -6.24
CA ASP A 111 1.13 33.05 -7.18
C ASP A 111 2.59 33.06 -7.65
N GLY A 112 2.77 32.94 -8.97
CA GLY A 112 3.94 33.48 -9.67
C GLY A 112 5.24 32.67 -9.66
N ASP A 113 5.59 32.19 -10.85
CA ASP A 113 6.94 32.01 -11.40
C ASP A 113 8.11 31.73 -10.44
N GLU A 114 8.53 30.47 -10.34
CA GLU A 114 9.97 30.12 -10.37
C GLU A 114 10.15 28.63 -10.74
N ILE A 115 10.82 28.40 -11.87
CA ILE A 115 11.39 27.10 -12.24
C ILE A 115 12.77 27.03 -11.57
N VAL A 116 12.99 26.06 -10.70
CA VAL A 116 14.34 25.64 -10.31
C VAL A 116 14.43 24.13 -10.45
N ASP A 117 15.18 23.72 -11.46
CA ASP A 117 15.67 22.36 -11.68
C ASP A 117 17.01 22.26 -10.94
N ASP A 118 17.11 21.38 -9.93
CA ASP A 118 18.32 20.57 -9.72
C ASP A 118 18.16 19.57 -8.55
N THR A 119 18.17 18.29 -8.94
CA THR A 119 18.77 17.14 -8.26
C THR A 119 19.08 17.22 -6.75
N ASN A 120 18.30 16.53 -5.91
CA ASN A 120 18.89 15.71 -4.82
C ASN A 120 17.91 14.70 -4.20
N ASP A 121 18.45 13.54 -3.88
CA ASP A 121 17.84 12.41 -3.16
C ASP A 121 17.02 12.80 -1.93
N THR A 122 15.74 12.41 -1.90
CA THR A 122 15.04 11.94 -0.68
C THR A 122 13.73 11.25 -1.06
N CYS A 123 13.83 10.01 -1.52
CA CYS A 123 12.71 9.07 -1.43
C CYS A 123 12.50 8.70 0.04
N GLY A 124 11.76 9.53 0.76
CA GLY A 124 11.44 9.31 2.16
C GLY A 124 10.08 9.87 2.49
N TRP A 125 9.26 9.02 3.13
CA TRP A 125 8.04 9.35 3.87
C TRP A 125 6.78 9.48 3.03
N VAL A 126 5.89 8.50 3.22
CA VAL A 126 4.56 8.49 2.62
C VAL A 126 3.62 9.20 3.59
N ASP A 127 3.31 10.46 3.28
CA ASP A 127 2.20 11.17 3.93
C ASP A 127 0.87 10.51 3.56
N THR A 128 -0.02 10.50 4.55
CA THR A 128 -1.36 9.93 4.48
C THR A 128 -2.09 10.33 3.19
N ALA A 129 -2.57 9.31 2.46
CA ALA A 129 -3.29 9.34 1.18
C ALA A 129 -2.47 9.27 -0.13
N VAL A 130 -1.20 8.88 -0.11
CA VAL A 130 -0.51 8.47 -1.34
C VAL A 130 -0.74 6.97 -1.60
N PRO A 131 -1.26 6.55 -2.77
CA PRO A 131 -1.38 5.14 -3.12
C PRO A 131 0.00 4.47 -3.09
N LEU A 132 0.12 3.32 -2.44
CA LEU A 132 1.28 2.43 -2.58
C LEU A 132 1.31 1.89 -4.01
N CYS A 133 1.75 2.72 -4.94
CA CYS A 133 1.94 2.38 -6.34
C CYS A 133 3.32 1.74 -6.45
N VAL A 134 3.39 0.42 -6.54
CA VAL A 134 4.66 -0.27 -6.82
C VAL A 134 4.53 -1.11 -8.09
N ARG A 135 5.53 -0.92 -8.96
CA ARG A 135 5.53 -1.27 -10.39
C ARG A 135 6.00 -2.70 -10.60
N SER A 136 5.26 -3.44 -11.43
CA SER A 136 5.64 -4.61 -12.26
C SER A 136 6.76 -5.51 -11.74
N LEU A 137 6.37 -6.68 -11.22
CA LEU A 137 7.25 -7.86 -11.16
C LEU A 137 7.74 -8.20 -12.57
N ARG A 138 8.97 -7.80 -12.91
CA ARG A 138 9.67 -8.41 -14.05
C ARG A 138 9.96 -9.86 -13.70
N SER A 139 9.33 -10.80 -14.41
CA SER A 139 9.79 -12.19 -14.42
C SER A 139 11.22 -12.21 -14.98
N GLY A 140 12.20 -12.49 -14.12
CA GLY A 140 13.52 -12.92 -14.55
C GLY A 140 13.41 -14.25 -15.29
N ALA A 141 14.09 -14.32 -16.43
CA ALA A 141 14.19 -15.49 -17.31
C ALA A 141 14.88 -16.68 -16.64
#